data_AF-A0A090LLN4-F1
#
_entry.id   AF-A0A090LLN4-F1
#
_cell.length_a   1.000
_cell.length_b   1.000
_cell.length_c   1.000
_cell.angle_alpha   90.00
_cell.angle_beta   90.00
_cell.angle_gamma   90.00
#
_symmetry.space_group_name_H-M   'P 1'
#
loop_
_entity.id
_entity.type
_entity.pdbx_description
1 polymer ?
#
loop_
_entity_poly.entity_id
_entity_poly.type
_entity_poly.pdbx_seq_one_letter_code
_entity_poly.pdbx_strand_id
1 'polypeptide(L)'
;MTMVMSAEFIFASLIHLGYNGYLITIKFFDSKVHLNTCSKLNILDLNVNQLLIVTPFYFNVFRFYKILFNKYPNVIIFLGVIFITLGPLFYMMIGQFFEINAFYLPKIGCGYQIFSNIPYYQNVMYFNVLLVLFLPFISFILNYIIYKIAINRTSKSNKARITQYNSLFKGIAIQSIFPFFCQVPAILYTIYFTISRNNLDTVEIIISFIYFPGQEYDANRF
;
A
#
# COMPACT_ATOMS: atom_id res chain seq x y z
N MET A 1 -13.76 -8.41 -6.73
CA MET A 1 -12.96 -7.22 -6.33
C MET A 1 -13.07 -7.02 -4.84
N THR A 2 -14.28 -6.77 -4.33
CA THR A 2 -14.57 -6.65 -2.88
C THR A 2 -13.99 -7.82 -2.07
N MET A 3 -14.31 -9.08 -2.41
CA MET A 3 -13.80 -10.24 -1.66
C MET A 3 -12.25 -10.32 -1.55
N VAL A 4 -11.52 -9.99 -2.62
CA VAL A 4 -10.05 -10.05 -2.62
C VAL A 4 -9.47 -8.93 -1.77
N MET A 5 -9.96 -7.71 -1.95
CA MET A 5 -9.52 -6.57 -1.13
C MET A 5 -9.89 -6.71 0.34
N SER A 6 -11.08 -7.23 0.65
CA SER A 6 -11.48 -7.53 2.02
C SER A 6 -10.56 -8.58 2.66
N ALA A 7 -10.16 -9.62 1.91
CA ALA A 7 -9.23 -10.63 2.40
C ALA A 7 -7.83 -10.05 2.63
N GLU A 8 -7.31 -9.25 1.69
CA GLU A 8 -6.03 -8.54 1.83
C GLU A 8 -6.07 -7.58 3.04
N PHE A 9 -7.17 -6.89 3.25
CA PHE A 9 -7.36 -5.97 4.36
C PHE A 9 -7.40 -6.69 5.71
N ILE A 10 -8.13 -7.80 5.81
CA ILE A 10 -8.14 -8.64 7.01
C ILE A 10 -6.72 -9.12 7.31
N PHE A 11 -5.99 -9.57 6.29
CA PHE A 11 -4.61 -10.01 6.44
C PHE A 11 -3.68 -8.90 6.93
N ALA A 12 -3.74 -7.71 6.31
CA ALA A 12 -2.98 -6.54 6.75
C ALA A 12 -3.32 -6.14 8.19
N SER A 13 -4.60 -6.14 8.54
CA SER A 13 -5.09 -5.81 9.89
C SER A 13 -4.60 -6.80 10.94
N LEU A 14 -4.58 -8.09 10.63
CA LEU A 14 -4.06 -9.12 11.53
C LEU A 14 -2.55 -8.94 11.80
N ILE A 15 -1.78 -8.58 10.76
CA ILE A 15 -0.35 -8.30 10.91
C ILE A 15 -0.15 -7.05 11.79
N HIS A 16 -0.89 -5.98 11.52
CA HIS A 16 -0.81 -4.76 12.32
C HIS A 16 -1.19 -4.98 13.77
N LEU A 17 -2.26 -5.74 14.02
CA LEU A 17 -2.68 -6.13 15.36
C LEU A 17 -1.60 -6.98 16.05
N GLY A 18 -0.96 -7.90 15.33
CA GLY A 18 0.17 -8.67 15.84
C GLY A 18 1.36 -7.81 16.24
N TYR A 19 1.74 -6.84 15.39
CA TYR A 19 2.83 -5.91 15.67
C TYR A 19 2.54 -5.02 16.89
N ASN A 20 1.37 -4.39 16.94
CA ASN A 20 0.99 -3.55 18.09
C ASN A 20 0.82 -4.38 19.38
N GLY A 21 0.22 -5.56 19.27
CA GLY A 21 0.08 -6.50 20.38
C GLY A 21 1.43 -6.88 20.98
N TYR A 22 2.44 -7.12 20.13
CA TYR A 22 3.82 -7.37 20.57
C TYR A 22 4.40 -6.20 21.36
N LEU A 23 4.26 -4.96 20.87
CA LEU A 23 4.73 -3.76 21.56
C LEU A 23 4.03 -3.54 22.91
N ILE A 24 2.70 -3.70 22.94
CA ILE A 24 1.92 -3.57 24.17
C ILE A 24 2.33 -4.62 25.20
N THR A 25 2.51 -5.87 24.77
CA THR A 25 2.93 -6.97 25.66
C THR A 25 4.26 -6.66 26.31
N ILE A 26 5.25 -6.22 25.52
CA ILE A 26 6.58 -5.87 26.06
C ILE A 26 6.50 -4.72 27.06
N LYS A 27 5.72 -3.68 26.74
CA LYS A 27 5.52 -2.54 27.65
C LYS A 27 4.81 -2.95 28.94
N PHE A 28 3.85 -3.87 28.87
CA PHE A 28 3.09 -4.33 30.02
C PHE A 28 3.93 -5.19 30.96
N PHE A 29 4.77 -6.07 30.41
CA PHE A 29 5.64 -6.97 31.19
C PHE A 29 7.03 -6.37 31.50
N ASP A 30 7.23 -5.07 31.27
CA ASP A 30 8.50 -4.33 31.44
C ASP A 30 9.72 -5.09 30.88
N SER A 31 9.49 -5.80 29.77
CA SER A 31 10.48 -6.69 29.17
C SER A 31 11.38 -5.91 28.22
N LYS A 32 12.59 -6.41 27.97
CA LYS A 32 13.45 -5.81 26.95
C LYS A 32 12.91 -6.17 25.56
N VAL A 33 12.75 -5.18 24.69
CA VAL A 33 12.33 -5.39 23.30
C VAL A 33 13.39 -6.25 22.59
N HIS A 34 12.99 -7.40 22.05
CA HIS A 34 13.86 -8.14 21.14
C HIS A 34 13.91 -7.39 19.82
N LEU A 35 14.96 -6.59 19.65
CA LEU A 35 15.06 -5.57 18.61
C LEU A 35 14.92 -6.18 17.20
N ASN A 36 15.50 -7.36 16.95
CA ASN A 36 15.45 -8.01 15.64
C ASN A 36 14.02 -8.43 15.28
N THR A 37 13.32 -9.05 16.24
CA THR A 37 11.92 -9.47 16.05
C THR A 37 11.02 -8.26 15.84
N CYS A 38 11.20 -7.21 16.64
CA CYS A 38 10.43 -5.97 16.50
C CYS A 38 10.63 -5.36 15.11
N SER A 39 11.89 -5.24 14.67
CA SER A 39 12.22 -4.64 13.38
C SER A 39 11.62 -5.44 12.22
N LYS A 40 11.70 -6.78 12.26
CA LYS A 40 11.10 -7.65 11.24
C LYS A 40 9.56 -7.56 11.20
N LEU A 41 8.91 -7.50 12.37
CA LEU A 41 7.45 -7.30 12.44
C LEU A 41 7.04 -5.93 11.88
N ASN A 42 7.79 -4.88 12.20
CA ASN A 42 7.55 -3.53 11.66
C ASN A 42 7.74 -3.50 10.13
N ILE A 43 8.78 -4.16 9.61
CA ILE A 43 9.00 -4.29 8.16
C ILE A 43 7.82 -5.03 7.50
N LEU A 44 7.33 -6.11 8.12
CA LEU A 44 6.17 -6.84 7.61
C LEU A 44 4.93 -5.95 7.55
N ASP A 45 4.61 -5.27 8.64
CA ASP A 45 3.45 -4.38 8.78
C ASP A 45 3.45 -3.28 7.70
N LEU A 46 4.59 -2.61 7.53
CA LEU A 46 4.74 -1.55 6.53
C LEU A 46 4.64 -2.08 5.09
N ASN A 47 5.25 -3.23 4.80
CA ASN A 47 5.31 -3.77 3.45
C ASN A 47 4.01 -4.41 2.99
N VAL A 48 3.23 -5.03 3.89
CA VAL A 48 1.92 -5.61 3.53
C VAL A 48 0.92 -4.53 3.12
N ASN A 49 1.01 -3.33 3.70
CA ASN A 49 0.15 -2.21 3.29
C ASN A 49 0.35 -1.79 1.83
N GLN A 50 1.53 -2.04 1.25
CA GLN A 50 1.76 -1.77 -0.17
C GLN A 50 0.92 -2.69 -1.08
N LEU A 51 0.55 -3.90 -0.63
CA LEU A 51 -0.34 -4.79 -1.37
C LEU A 51 -1.71 -4.15 -1.60
N LEU A 52 -2.26 -3.50 -0.56
CA LEU A 52 -3.55 -2.80 -0.63
C LEU A 52 -3.54 -1.65 -1.65
N ILE A 53 -2.38 -1.04 -1.90
CA ILE A 53 -2.22 0.05 -2.85
C ILE A 53 -2.15 -0.46 -4.30
N VAL A 54 -1.46 -1.58 -4.54
CA VAL A 54 -1.27 -2.11 -5.90
C VAL A 54 -2.51 -2.87 -6.41
N THR A 55 -3.33 -3.44 -5.52
CA THR A 55 -4.47 -4.26 -5.92
C THR A 55 -5.53 -3.51 -6.75
N PRO A 56 -5.98 -2.29 -6.38
CA PRO A 56 -6.88 -1.49 -7.22
C PRO A 56 -6.32 -1.23 -8.63
N PHE A 57 -5.01 -1.04 -8.74
CA PHE A 57 -4.34 -0.84 -10.02
C PHE A 57 -4.41 -2.10 -10.90
N TYR A 58 -4.18 -3.29 -10.35
CA TYR A 58 -4.34 -4.55 -11.09
C TYR A 58 -5.76 -4.78 -11.60
N PHE A 59 -6.77 -4.45 -10.78
CA PHE A 59 -8.15 -4.52 -11.21
C PHE A 59 -8.44 -3.54 -12.36
N ASN A 60 -7.87 -2.34 -12.32
CA ASN A 60 -8.00 -1.37 -13.40
C ASN A 60 -7.31 -1.83 -14.69
N VAL A 61 -6.12 -2.42 -14.62
CA VAL A 61 -5.45 -3.02 -15.78
C VAL A 61 -6.33 -4.11 -16.40
N PHE A 62 -6.83 -5.05 -15.59
CA PHE A 62 -7.70 -6.12 -16.08
C PHE A 62 -8.98 -5.59 -16.73
N ARG A 63 -9.65 -4.63 -16.08
CA ARG A 63 -10.87 -3.98 -16.60
C ARG A 63 -10.60 -3.20 -17.87
N PHE A 64 -9.45 -2.54 -17.98
CA PHE A 64 -9.05 -1.79 -19.16
C PHE A 64 -9.00 -2.70 -20.39
N TYR A 65 -8.32 -3.85 -20.30
CA TYR A 65 -8.26 -4.82 -21.40
C TYR A 65 -9.64 -5.36 -21.76
N LYS A 66 -10.44 -5.74 -20.76
CA LYS A 66 -11.78 -6.28 -20.98
C LYS A 66 -12.74 -5.26 -21.61
N ILE A 67 -12.69 -3.99 -21.21
CA ILE A 67 -13.60 -2.95 -21.72
C ILE A 67 -13.13 -2.43 -23.08
N LEU A 68 -11.83 -2.23 -23.28
CA LEU A 68 -11.28 -1.64 -24.50
C LEU A 68 -11.25 -2.65 -25.65
N PHE A 69 -10.69 -3.84 -25.40
CA PHE A 69 -10.41 -4.87 -26.42
C PHE A 69 -11.37 -6.06 -26.38
N ASN A 70 -12.28 -6.13 -25.39
CA ASN A 70 -13.17 -7.29 -25.17
C ASN A 70 -12.39 -8.62 -25.04
N LYS A 71 -11.16 -8.56 -24.51
CA LYS A 71 -10.26 -9.69 -24.33
C LYS A 71 -9.63 -9.63 -22.94
N TYR A 72 -9.19 -10.79 -22.45
CA TYR A 72 -8.38 -10.87 -21.24
C TYR A 72 -6.98 -10.28 -21.51
N PRO A 73 -6.33 -9.67 -20.50
CA PRO A 73 -4.95 -9.19 -20.64
C PRO A 73 -4.02 -10.37 -20.97
N ASN A 74 -3.00 -10.11 -21.80
CA ASN A 74 -1.95 -11.09 -22.03
C ASN A 74 -1.22 -11.35 -20.70
N VAL A 75 -1.09 -12.64 -20.34
CA VAL A 75 -0.45 -13.09 -19.09
C VAL A 75 0.96 -12.51 -18.95
N ILE A 76 1.73 -12.42 -20.03
CA ILE A 76 3.09 -11.88 -20.02
C ILE A 76 3.09 -10.39 -19.61
N ILE A 77 2.16 -9.61 -20.18
CA ILE A 77 2.03 -8.19 -19.84
C ILE A 77 1.60 -8.03 -18.38
N PHE A 78 0.65 -8.85 -17.94
CA PHE A 78 0.16 -8.81 -16.55
C PHE A 78 1.24 -9.20 -15.54
N LEU A 79 2.04 -10.23 -15.82
CA LEU A 79 3.20 -10.60 -15.03
C LEU A 79 4.27 -9.51 -15.01
N GLY A 80 4.51 -8.84 -16.14
CA GLY A 80 5.41 -7.69 -16.21
C GLY A 80 4.95 -6.54 -15.31
N VAL A 81 3.65 -6.26 -15.28
CA VAL A 81 3.06 -5.25 -14.38
C VAL A 81 3.26 -5.64 -12.90
N ILE A 82 3.00 -6.89 -12.54
CA ILE A 82 3.24 -7.40 -11.18
C ILE A 82 4.72 -7.29 -10.80
N PHE A 83 5.63 -7.66 -11.71
CA PHE A 83 7.06 -7.60 -11.45
C PHE A 83 7.54 -6.15 -11.23
N ILE A 84 7.08 -5.19 -12.03
CA ILE A 84 7.44 -3.77 -11.87
C ILE A 84 6.96 -3.21 -10.53
N THR A 85 5.77 -3.61 -10.08
CA THR A 85 5.11 -3.02 -8.91
C THR A 85 5.46 -3.72 -7.58
N LEU A 86 5.65 -5.05 -7.59
CA LEU A 86 6.00 -5.84 -6.40
C LEU A 86 7.46 -6.33 -6.35
N GLY A 87 8.16 -6.37 -7.49
CA GLY A 87 9.57 -6.73 -7.53
C GLY A 87 10.45 -5.87 -6.61
N PRO A 88 10.32 -4.53 -6.63
CA PRO A 88 11.06 -3.64 -5.72
C PRO A 88 10.80 -3.95 -4.24
N LEU A 89 9.55 -4.21 -3.89
CA LEU A 89 9.13 -4.57 -2.53
C LEU A 89 9.80 -5.87 -2.07
N PHE A 90 9.70 -6.94 -2.87
CA PHE A 90 10.30 -8.22 -2.54
C PHE A 90 11.82 -8.15 -2.48
N TYR A 91 12.45 -7.38 -3.38
CA TYR A 91 13.89 -7.17 -3.36
C TYR A 91 14.38 -6.57 -2.04
N MET A 92 13.73 -5.52 -1.57
CA MET A 92 14.05 -4.90 -0.27
C MET A 92 13.75 -5.84 0.89
N MET A 93 12.57 -6.48 0.87
CA MET A 93 12.11 -7.35 1.94
C MET A 93 13.06 -8.54 2.14
N ILE A 94 13.54 -9.18 1.07
CA ILE A 94 14.50 -10.28 1.15
C ILE A 94 15.80 -9.81 1.82
N GLY A 95 16.35 -8.66 1.40
CA GLY A 95 17.57 -8.12 2.01
C GLY A 95 17.42 -7.82 3.50
N GLN A 96 16.27 -7.28 3.91
CA GLN A 96 16.00 -6.93 5.30
C GLN A 96 15.64 -8.14 6.19
N PHE A 97 14.83 -9.08 5.70
CA PHE A 97 14.38 -10.24 6.49
C PHE A 97 15.48 -11.27 6.73
N PHE A 98 16.30 -11.52 5.71
CA PHE A 98 17.42 -12.46 5.78
C PHE A 98 18.73 -11.79 6.19
N GLU A 99 18.70 -10.50 6.53
CA GLU A 99 19.85 -9.73 7.05
C GLU A 99 21.07 -9.77 6.11
N ILE A 100 20.84 -9.82 4.80
CA ILE A 100 21.90 -9.90 3.79
C ILE A 100 22.63 -8.56 3.73
N ASN A 101 23.91 -8.53 4.14
CA ASN A 101 24.72 -7.30 4.24
C ASN A 101 23.99 -6.19 5.01
N ALA A 102 23.36 -6.55 6.13
CA ALA A 102 22.50 -5.63 6.86
C ALA A 102 23.27 -4.62 7.73
N PHE A 103 22.70 -3.42 7.85
CA PHE A 103 23.11 -2.41 8.81
C PHE A 103 21.88 -1.83 9.52
N TYR A 104 22.10 -1.25 10.70
CA TYR A 104 21.03 -0.85 11.62
C TYR A 104 21.01 0.67 11.78
N LEU A 105 19.83 1.26 11.60
CA LEU A 105 19.61 2.68 11.87
C LEU A 105 18.67 2.84 13.07
N PRO A 106 18.95 3.75 14.02
CA PRO A 106 18.08 3.97 15.16
C PRO A 106 16.70 4.45 14.72
N LYS A 107 15.64 3.87 15.30
CA LYS A 107 14.24 4.19 15.01
C LYS A 107 13.40 4.10 16.28
N ILE A 108 12.44 5.01 16.41
CA ILE A 108 11.50 5.02 17.52
C ILE A 108 10.60 3.77 17.47
N GLY A 109 10.16 3.31 18.64
CA GLY A 109 9.35 2.09 18.81
C GLY A 109 10.21 0.84 18.95
N CYS A 110 10.82 0.38 17.85
CA CYS A 110 11.62 -0.85 17.85
C CYS A 110 13.11 -0.67 18.22
N GLY A 111 13.56 0.56 18.47
CA GLY A 111 14.96 0.89 18.73
C GLY A 111 15.81 0.99 17.46
N TYR A 112 15.64 0.08 16.49
CA TYR A 112 16.29 0.18 15.17
C TYR A 112 15.43 -0.33 14.01
N GLN A 113 15.79 0.09 12.81
CA GLN A 113 15.32 -0.43 11.53
C GLN A 113 16.48 -1.11 10.78
N ILE A 114 16.19 -2.27 10.20
CA ILE A 114 17.14 -3.04 9.38
C ILE A 114 17.15 -2.47 7.96
N PHE A 115 18.34 -2.18 7.46
CA PHE A 115 18.62 -1.84 6.07
C PHE A 115 19.62 -2.83 5.49
N SER A 116 19.75 -2.87 4.17
CA SER A 116 20.68 -3.78 3.48
C SER A 116 21.58 -3.00 2.53
N ASN A 117 22.86 -3.37 2.48
CA ASN A 117 23.85 -2.82 1.56
C ASN A 117 24.03 -3.71 0.31
N ILE A 118 22.96 -4.38 -0.13
CA ILE A 118 22.95 -5.08 -1.43
C ILE A 118 23.00 -4.07 -2.59
N PRO A 119 23.54 -4.46 -3.75
CA PRO A 119 23.64 -3.58 -4.91
C PRO A 119 22.28 -2.94 -5.25
N TYR A 120 22.28 -1.66 -5.62
CA TYR A 120 21.07 -0.93 -6.02
C TYR A 120 19.97 -0.78 -4.95
N TYR A 121 20.17 -1.23 -3.70
CA TYR A 121 19.13 -1.18 -2.65
C TYR A 121 18.51 0.21 -2.50
N GLN A 122 19.34 1.25 -2.39
CA GLN A 122 18.87 2.62 -2.23
C GLN A 122 18.09 3.13 -3.45
N ASN A 123 18.51 2.77 -4.66
CA ASN A 123 17.80 3.13 -5.89
C ASN A 123 16.45 2.42 -5.98
N VAL A 124 16.40 1.12 -5.62
CA VAL A 124 15.16 0.33 -5.57
C VAL A 124 14.21 0.88 -4.51
N MET A 125 14.74 1.32 -3.37
CA MET A 125 13.96 1.97 -2.32
C MET A 125 13.33 3.28 -2.80
N TYR A 126 14.09 4.16 -3.45
CA TYR A 126 13.54 5.40 -4.02
C TYR A 126 12.49 5.11 -5.09
N PHE A 127 12.74 4.13 -5.96
CA PHE A 127 11.77 3.71 -6.96
C PHE A 127 10.49 3.18 -6.30
N ASN A 128 10.59 2.38 -5.24
CA ASN A 128 9.44 1.87 -4.50
C ASN A 128 8.60 2.99 -3.86
N VAL A 129 9.25 4.01 -3.28
CA VAL A 129 8.57 5.19 -2.73
C VAL A 129 7.82 5.96 -3.83
N LEU A 130 8.46 6.16 -5.00
CA LEU A 130 7.80 6.80 -6.15
C LEU A 130 6.61 5.98 -6.64
N LEU A 131 6.74 4.65 -6.71
CA LEU A 131 5.64 3.76 -7.06
C LEU A 131 4.47 3.93 -6.08
N VAL A 132 4.72 3.80 -4.78
CA VAL A 132 3.68 3.95 -3.75
C VAL A 132 2.98 5.31 -3.83
N LEU A 133 3.73 6.38 -4.12
CA LEU A 133 3.20 7.73 -4.23
C LEU A 133 2.33 7.94 -5.47
N PHE A 134 2.78 7.47 -6.64
CA PHE A 134 2.13 7.78 -7.92
C PHE A 134 1.13 6.73 -8.40
N LEU A 135 1.27 5.47 -7.99
CA LEU A 135 0.36 4.39 -8.40
C LEU A 135 -1.12 4.66 -8.07
N PRO A 136 -1.48 5.25 -6.91
CA PRO A 136 -2.88 5.58 -6.61
C PRO A 136 -3.47 6.58 -7.63
N PHE A 137 -2.69 7.58 -8.05
CA PHE A 137 -3.10 8.54 -9.08
C PHE A 137 -3.23 7.90 -10.45
N ILE A 138 -2.27 7.06 -10.84
CA ILE A 138 -2.32 6.33 -12.11
C ILE A 138 -3.55 5.43 -12.15
N SER A 139 -3.83 4.71 -11.04
CA SER A 139 -5.02 3.88 -10.88
C SER A 139 -6.31 4.70 -11.05
N PHE A 140 -6.40 5.87 -10.42
CA PHE A 140 -7.54 6.76 -10.56
C PHE A 140 -7.74 7.24 -12.01
N ILE A 141 -6.67 7.70 -12.67
CA ILE A 141 -6.72 8.17 -14.07
C ILE A 141 -7.18 7.03 -14.99
N LEU A 142 -6.63 5.83 -14.83
CA LEU A 142 -7.06 4.65 -15.59
C LEU A 142 -8.54 4.34 -15.36
N ASN A 143 -9.00 4.34 -14.11
CA ASN A 143 -10.42 4.12 -13.79
C ASN A 143 -11.33 5.18 -14.45
N TYR A 144 -10.92 6.44 -14.47
CA TYR A 144 -11.64 7.51 -15.16
C TYR A 144 -11.72 7.30 -16.69
N ILE A 145 -10.60 6.92 -17.32
CA ILE A 145 -10.57 6.60 -18.75
C ILE A 145 -11.51 5.43 -19.07
N ILE A 146 -11.44 4.35 -18.28
CA ILE A 146 -12.30 3.17 -18.41
C ILE A 146 -13.77 3.57 -18.30
N TYR A 147 -14.12 4.37 -17.29
CA TYR A 147 -15.47 4.85 -17.06
C TYR A 147 -16.00 5.64 -18.28
N LYS A 148 -15.21 6.60 -18.79
CA LYS A 148 -15.59 7.41 -19.95
C LYS A 148 -15.84 6.55 -21.19
N ILE A 149 -14.96 5.58 -21.46
CA ILE A 149 -15.11 4.64 -22.58
C ILE A 149 -16.35 3.77 -22.41
N ALA A 150 -16.58 3.23 -21.21
CA ALA A 150 -17.71 2.36 -20.91
C ALA A 150 -19.07 3.08 -21.07
N ILE A 151 -19.18 4.32 -20.59
CA ILE A 151 -20.39 5.14 -20.74
C ILE A 151 -20.64 5.49 -22.21
N ASN A 152 -19.61 5.91 -22.95
CA ASN A 152 -19.76 6.25 -24.36
C ASN A 152 -20.19 5.06 -25.23
N ARG A 153 -19.77 3.84 -24.88
CA ARG A 153 -20.16 2.60 -25.58
C ARG A 153 -21.53 2.07 -25.16
N THR A 154 -22.12 2.57 -24.09
CA THR A 154 -23.39 2.06 -23.56
C THR A 154 -24.55 2.90 -24.06
N SER A 155 -25.61 2.26 -24.57
CA SER A 155 -26.83 2.97 -24.98
C SER A 155 -27.42 3.77 -23.80
N LYS A 156 -27.81 5.03 -24.07
CA LYS A 156 -28.48 5.91 -23.09
C LYS A 156 -29.77 5.30 -22.52
N SER A 157 -30.39 4.35 -23.22
CA SER A 157 -31.59 3.65 -22.74
C SER A 157 -31.30 2.62 -21.65
N ASN A 158 -30.07 2.13 -21.51
CA ASN A 158 -29.71 1.10 -20.54
C ASN A 158 -29.28 1.72 -19.19
N LYS A 159 -30.26 2.28 -18.46
CA LYS A 159 -30.03 2.94 -17.16
C LYS A 159 -29.37 2.02 -16.13
N ALA A 160 -29.77 0.75 -16.07
CA ALA A 160 -29.22 -0.22 -15.11
C ALA A 160 -27.70 -0.40 -15.28
N ARG A 161 -27.23 -0.53 -16.52
CA ARG A 161 -25.80 -0.71 -16.82
C ARG A 161 -24.98 0.56 -16.56
N ILE A 162 -25.55 1.73 -16.81
CA ILE A 162 -24.94 3.02 -16.47
C ILE A 162 -24.78 3.16 -14.94
N THR A 163 -25.81 2.82 -14.17
CA THR A 163 -25.75 2.84 -12.70
C THR A 163 -24.67 1.90 -12.17
N GLN A 164 -24.52 0.72 -12.77
CA GLN A 164 -23.45 -0.21 -12.41
C GLN A 164 -22.06 0.39 -12.66
N TYR A 165 -21.81 0.98 -13.83
CA TYR A 165 -20.52 1.63 -14.10
C TYR A 165 -20.25 2.83 -13.19
N ASN A 166 -21.28 3.60 -12.84
CA ASN A 166 -21.17 4.71 -11.88
C ASN A 166 -20.76 4.21 -10.48
N SER A 167 -21.43 3.18 -9.98
CA SER A 167 -21.09 2.58 -8.68
C SER A 167 -19.68 2.03 -8.67
N LEU A 168 -19.29 1.31 -9.73
CA LEU A 168 -17.96 0.71 -9.86
C LEU A 168 -16.86 1.76 -10.01
N PHE A 169 -17.11 2.84 -10.74
CA PHE A 169 -16.19 3.99 -10.82
C PHE A 169 -16.01 4.63 -9.45
N LYS A 170 -17.10 4.93 -8.73
CA LYS A 170 -17.05 5.55 -7.39
C LYS A 170 -16.28 4.69 -6.40
N GLY A 171 -16.57 3.39 -6.32
CA GLY A 171 -15.88 2.49 -5.39
C GLY A 171 -14.37 2.47 -5.62
N ILE A 172 -13.94 2.31 -6.87
CA ILE A 172 -12.49 2.29 -7.21
C ILE A 172 -11.84 3.66 -7.06
N ALA A 173 -12.57 4.74 -7.33
CA ALA A 173 -12.07 6.10 -7.16
C ALA A 173 -11.78 6.39 -5.69
N ILE A 174 -12.69 6.02 -4.79
CA ILE A 174 -12.49 6.16 -3.34
C ILE A 174 -11.30 5.29 -2.92
N GLN A 175 -11.29 4.00 -3.29
CA GLN A 175 -10.19 3.07 -2.98
C GLN A 175 -8.82 3.48 -3.51
N SER A 176 -8.76 4.24 -4.61
CA SER A 176 -7.48 4.72 -5.16
C SER A 176 -7.04 6.04 -4.53
N ILE A 177 -7.96 6.91 -4.10
CA ILE A 177 -7.61 8.25 -3.62
C ILE A 177 -7.57 8.33 -2.09
N PHE A 178 -8.45 7.59 -1.41
CA PHE A 178 -8.59 7.65 0.04
C PHE A 178 -7.31 7.20 0.77
N PRO A 179 -6.64 6.09 0.39
CA PRO A 179 -5.37 5.73 1.00
C PRO A 179 -4.29 6.81 0.82
N PHE A 180 -4.30 7.53 -0.30
CA PHE A 180 -3.36 8.62 -0.53
C PHE A 180 -3.54 9.75 0.49
N PHE A 181 -4.78 10.21 0.74
CA PHE A 181 -5.03 11.26 1.73
C PHE A 181 -4.57 10.87 3.14
N CYS A 182 -4.64 9.59 3.47
CA CYS A 182 -4.21 9.08 4.77
C CYS A 182 -2.70 8.80 4.84
N GLN A 183 -2.05 8.61 3.70
CA GLN A 183 -0.59 8.49 3.57
C GLN A 183 0.13 9.84 3.58
N VAL A 184 -0.49 10.90 3.06
CA VAL A 184 0.11 12.24 2.97
C VAL A 184 0.67 12.73 4.31
N PRO A 185 -0.03 12.61 5.46
CA PRO A 185 0.53 12.97 6.76
C PRO A 185 1.84 12.23 7.09
N ALA A 186 1.90 10.93 6.81
CA ALA A 186 3.09 10.11 7.06
C ALA A 186 4.27 10.50 6.15
N ILE A 187 3.98 10.81 4.88
CA ILE A 187 4.99 11.27 3.93
C ILE A 187 5.52 12.64 4.33
N LEU A 188 4.65 13.59 4.69
CA LEU A 188 5.03 14.93 5.15
C LEU A 188 5.89 14.87 6.41
N TYR A 189 5.55 13.98 7.34
CA TYR A 189 6.38 13.75 8.54
C TYR A 189 7.73 13.13 8.21
N THR A 190 7.78 12.18 7.27
CA THR A 190 9.04 11.59 6.82
C THR A 190 9.95 12.65 6.20
N ILE A 191 9.39 13.55 5.38
CA ILE A 191 10.13 14.68 4.79
C ILE A 191 10.60 15.64 5.90
N TYR A 192 9.72 16.01 6.84
CA TYR A 192 10.06 16.86 7.97
C TYR A 192 11.20 16.27 8.81
N PHE A 193 11.09 15.00 9.21
CA PHE A 193 12.12 14.30 9.98
C PHE A 193 13.46 14.24 9.24
N THR A 194 13.42 13.99 7.92
CA THR A 194 14.63 13.95 7.09
C THR A 194 15.38 15.29 7.11
N ILE A 195 14.65 16.41 7.10
CA ILE A 195 15.21 17.76 7.11
C ILE A 195 15.61 18.21 8.52
N SER A 196 14.74 18.03 9.51
CA SER A 196 14.90 18.60 10.85
C SER A 196 15.72 17.72 11.79
N ARG A 197 15.80 16.41 11.52
CA ARG A 197 16.34 15.37 12.42
C ARG A 197 15.72 15.36 13.82
N ASN A 198 14.63 16.09 14.03
CA ASN A 198 13.91 16.17 15.29
C ASN A 198 12.74 15.20 15.27
N ASN A 199 12.70 14.31 16.25
CA ASN A 199 11.58 13.43 16.48
C ASN A 199 10.53 14.12 17.33
N LEU A 200 9.29 14.10 16.85
CA LEU A 200 8.12 14.52 17.60
C LEU A 200 7.22 13.30 17.80
N ASP A 201 7.41 12.59 18.90
CA ASP A 201 6.74 11.32 19.23
C ASP A 201 5.21 11.45 19.16
N THR A 202 4.66 12.58 19.61
CA THR A 202 3.22 12.87 19.58
C THR A 202 2.67 12.93 18.15
N VAL A 203 3.45 13.46 17.21
CA VAL A 203 3.05 13.59 15.79
C VAL A 203 3.07 12.22 15.11
N GLU A 204 4.04 11.37 15.44
CA GLU A 204 4.14 10.00 14.92
C GLU A 204 2.95 9.13 15.35
N ILE A 205 2.50 9.27 16.60
CA ILE A 205 1.32 8.57 17.13
C ILE A 205 0.04 9.02 16.42
N ILE A 206 -0.15 10.34 16.26
CA ILE A 206 -1.33 10.89 15.55
C ILE A 206 -1.34 10.45 14.09
N ILE A 207 -0.19 10.44 13.43
CA ILE A 207 -0.05 9.98 12.04
C ILE A 207 -0.37 8.50 11.93
N SER A 208 0.16 7.67 12.82
CA SER A 208 -0.15 6.23 12.85
C SER A 208 -1.65 5.99 13.04
N PHE A 209 -2.30 6.81 13.87
CA PHE A 209 -3.75 6.76 14.09
C PHE A 209 -4.59 7.29 12.92
N ILE A 210 -4.07 8.17 12.07
CA ILE A 210 -4.76 8.67 10.87
C ILE A 210 -4.52 7.74 9.66
N TYR A 211 -3.32 7.16 9.58
CA TYR A 211 -2.88 6.28 8.51
C TYR A 211 -3.71 5.00 8.44
N PHE A 212 -4.05 4.43 9.60
CA PHE A 212 -4.74 3.14 9.71
C PHE A 212 -6.25 3.17 9.35
N PRO A 213 -7.09 4.06 9.91
CA PRO A 213 -8.51 4.16 9.54
C PRO A 213 -8.70 4.64 8.08
N GLY A 214 -7.68 5.31 7.55
CA GLY A 214 -7.54 5.63 6.13
C GLY A 214 -7.48 4.43 5.18
N GLN A 215 -7.17 3.25 5.70
CA GLN A 215 -7.23 1.99 4.96
C GLN A 215 -8.54 1.23 5.24
N GLU A 216 -9.19 1.50 6.37
CA GLU A 216 -10.37 0.79 6.87
C GLU A 216 -11.70 1.28 6.27
N TYR A 217 -11.84 2.58 5.96
CA TYR A 217 -13.11 3.16 5.53
C TYR A 217 -13.63 2.63 4.17
N ASP A 218 -12.80 1.89 3.42
CA ASP A 218 -13.08 1.40 2.06
C ASP A 218 -13.50 -0.09 1.99
N ALA A 219 -13.29 -0.89 3.04
CA ALA A 219 -13.58 -2.33 3.02
C ALA A 219 -15.04 -2.68 3.35
N ASN A 220 -15.75 -1.79 4.06
CA ASN A 220 -17.07 -2.07 4.66
C ASN A 220 -18.24 -1.27 4.05
N ARG A 221 -18.03 -0.54 2.94
CA ARG A 221 -19.05 0.34 2.35
C ARG A 221 -19.38 0.10 0.87
N PHE A 222 -19.20 -1.10 0.30
CA PHE A 222 -19.76 -1.43 -1.01
C PHE A 222 -20.07 -2.92 -1.19
#